data_AF-A0A2H3GG20-F1
#
_entry.id   AF-A0A2H3GG20-F1
#
_cell.length_a   1.000
_cell.length_b   1.000
_cell.length_c   1.000
_cell.angle_alpha   90.00
_cell.angle_beta   90.00
_cell.angle_gamma   90.00
#
_symmetry.space_group_name_H-M   'P 1'
#
loop_
_entity.id
_entity.type
_entity.pdbx_description
1 polymer ?
#
loop_
_entity_poly.entity_id
_entity_poly.type
_entity_poly.pdbx_seq_one_letter_code
_entity_poly.pdbx_strand_id
1 'polypeptide(L)'
;MSRQECMIKELGDYNLPLLEASLTKKIDQVQNAKKELVRYEAEAAGSNEADGKELFTQEIEQQKIMVQLSEKVCKKAFEAVKSERTQQDISDVCATEESTALAGKFNVDGSDMTGQNITKIHAGQRSFAVAGMAHNLDFTSFVTRRND
;
A
#
# COMPACT_ATOMS: atom_id res chain seq x y z
N MET A 1 7.83 -22.60 8.76
CA MET A 1 6.84 -21.78 9.45
C MET A 1 6.06 -22.62 10.43
N SER A 2 5.79 -22.08 11.61
CA SER A 2 4.91 -22.69 12.62
C SER A 2 3.44 -22.52 12.23
N ARG A 3 2.55 -23.36 12.78
CA ARG A 3 1.10 -23.23 12.57
C ARG A 3 0.56 -21.85 12.99
N GLN A 4 1.15 -21.24 14.02
CA GLN A 4 0.77 -19.91 14.50
C GLN A 4 1.16 -18.80 13.53
N GLU A 5 2.34 -18.90 12.91
CA GLU A 5 2.78 -17.96 11.86
C GLU A 5 1.86 -17.99 10.63
N CYS A 6 1.43 -19.19 10.21
CA CYS A 6 0.47 -19.32 9.11
C CYS A 6 -0.87 -18.64 9.43
N MET A 7 -1.41 -18.85 10.64
CA MET A 7 -2.67 -18.22 11.05
C MET A 7 -2.57 -16.69 11.12
N ILE A 8 -1.44 -16.15 11.62
CA ILE A 8 -1.19 -14.71 11.67
C ILE A 8 -1.16 -14.13 10.25
N LYS A 9 -0.48 -14.82 9.33
CA LYS A 9 -0.39 -14.41 7.93
C LYS A 9 -1.77 -14.39 7.25
N GLU A 10 -2.56 -15.46 7.41
CA GLU A 10 -3.93 -15.54 6.88
C GLU A 10 -4.83 -14.43 7.42
N LEU A 11 -4.69 -14.09 8.72
CA LEU A 11 -5.40 -12.96 9.30
C LEU A 11 -4.97 -11.63 8.71
N GLY A 12 -3.66 -11.44 8.47
CA GLY A 12 -3.11 -10.24 7.85
C GLY A 12 -3.60 -10.06 6.41
N ASP A 13 -3.56 -11.12 5.62
CA ASP A 13 -3.98 -11.13 4.21
C ASP A 13 -5.47 -10.76 4.06
N TYR A 14 -6.32 -11.11 5.04
CA TYR A 14 -7.73 -10.71 5.06
C TYR A 14 -7.97 -9.30 5.64
N ASN A 15 -7.32 -8.96 6.75
CA ASN A 15 -7.62 -7.74 7.50
C ASN A 15 -6.96 -6.48 6.91
N LEU A 16 -5.76 -6.58 6.34
CA LEU A 16 -5.04 -5.42 5.81
C LEU A 16 -5.80 -4.77 4.63
N PRO A 17 -6.32 -5.51 3.63
CA PRO A 17 -7.12 -4.91 2.55
C PRO A 17 -8.40 -4.22 3.05
N LEU A 18 -9.08 -4.81 4.04
CA LEU A 18 -10.27 -4.19 4.64
C LEU A 18 -9.93 -2.88 5.36
N LEU A 19 -8.79 -2.86 6.05
CA LEU A 19 -8.31 -1.66 6.73
C LEU A 19 -7.89 -0.58 5.72
N GLU A 20 -7.21 -0.93 4.61
CA GLU A 20 -6.90 -0.01 3.52
C GLU A 20 -8.17 0.62 2.92
N ALA A 21 -9.19 -0.20 2.63
CA ALA A 21 -10.46 0.28 2.09
C ALA A 21 -11.17 1.24 3.06
N SER A 22 -11.18 0.90 4.35
CA SER A 22 -11.73 1.75 5.41
C SER A 22 -10.99 3.09 5.53
N LEU A 23 -9.65 3.07 5.48
CA LEU A 23 -8.81 4.27 5.52
C LEU A 23 -9.00 5.13 4.27
N THR A 24 -9.13 4.52 3.09
CA THR A 24 -9.44 5.23 1.84
C THR A 24 -10.76 6.00 1.98
N LYS A 25 -11.81 5.34 2.45
CA LYS A 25 -13.11 5.99 2.71
C LYS A 25 -12.99 7.15 3.70
N LYS A 26 -12.19 7.00 4.77
CA LYS A 26 -11.95 8.09 5.73
C LYS A 26 -11.18 9.26 5.11
N ILE A 27 -10.20 9.00 4.26
CA ILE A 27 -9.47 10.04 3.52
C ILE A 27 -10.44 10.82 2.64
N ASP A 28 -11.33 10.14 1.91
CA ASP A 28 -12.34 10.79 1.06
C ASP A 28 -13.30 11.66 1.88
N GLN A 29 -13.74 11.16 3.04
CA GLN A 29 -14.57 11.93 3.98
C GLN A 29 -13.86 13.20 4.46
N VAL A 30 -12.58 13.10 4.84
CA VAL A 30 -11.77 14.24 5.27
C VAL A 30 -11.58 15.24 4.13
N GLN A 31 -11.36 14.77 2.90
CA GLN A 31 -11.27 15.65 1.72
C GLN A 31 -12.58 16.39 1.44
N ASN A 32 -13.72 15.73 1.63
CA ASN A 32 -15.03 16.37 1.50
C ASN A 32 -15.23 17.42 2.62
N ALA A 33 -14.92 17.09 3.87
CA ALA A 33 -14.98 18.06 4.98
C ALA A 33 -14.09 19.29 4.74
N LYS A 34 -12.91 19.10 4.14
CA LYS A 34 -12.01 20.19 3.75
C LYS A 34 -12.63 21.12 2.71
N LYS A 35 -13.32 20.56 1.70
CA LYS A 35 -14.04 21.35 0.68
C LYS A 35 -15.20 22.15 1.30
N GLU A 36 -15.94 21.52 2.21
CA GLU A 36 -17.04 22.18 2.93
C GLU A 36 -16.52 23.33 3.81
N LEU A 37 -15.40 23.16 4.49
CA LEU A 37 -14.77 24.25 5.26
C LEU A 37 -14.37 25.44 4.41
N VAL A 38 -13.82 25.21 3.21
CA VAL A 38 -13.52 26.30 2.26
C VAL A 38 -14.79 27.06 1.87
N ARG A 39 -15.92 26.35 1.71
CA ARG A 39 -17.22 26.99 1.43
C ARG A 39 -17.68 27.84 2.62
N TYR A 40 -17.66 27.29 3.83
CA TYR A 40 -18.06 28.03 5.04
C TYR A 40 -17.19 29.25 5.32
N GLU A 41 -15.89 29.15 5.05
CA GLU A 41 -14.98 30.30 5.17
C GLU A 41 -15.31 31.41 4.18
N ALA A 42 -15.66 31.06 2.94
CA ALA A 42 -16.10 32.04 1.94
C ALA A 42 -17.43 32.72 2.33
N GLU A 43 -18.39 31.93 2.87
CA GLU A 43 -19.66 32.45 3.39
C GLU A 43 -19.44 33.38 4.60
N ALA A 44 -18.56 33.01 5.52
CA ALA A 44 -18.18 33.83 6.69
C ALA A 44 -17.58 35.18 6.28
N ALA A 45 -16.71 35.17 5.25
CA ALA A 45 -16.04 36.36 4.75
C ALA A 45 -17.03 37.35 4.09
N GLY A 46 -18.09 36.82 3.45
CA GLY A 46 -19.14 37.62 2.82
C GLY A 46 -20.21 38.17 3.76
N SER A 47 -20.26 37.73 5.03
CA SER A 47 -21.23 38.19 6.01
C SER A 47 -20.87 39.57 6.62
N ASN A 48 -21.88 40.46 6.66
CA ASN A 48 -21.83 41.79 7.26
C ASN A 48 -22.30 41.82 8.73
N GLU A 49 -22.70 40.69 9.31
CA GLU A 49 -23.08 40.62 10.71
C GLU A 49 -21.83 40.70 11.60
N ALA A 50 -21.73 41.75 12.41
CA ALA A 50 -20.58 42.00 13.27
C ALA A 50 -20.63 41.20 14.58
N ASP A 51 -21.84 40.88 15.06
CA ASP A 51 -22.04 40.18 16.32
C ASP A 51 -21.93 38.66 16.10
N GLY A 52 -20.95 38.02 16.75
CA GLY A 52 -20.69 36.57 16.62
C GLY A 52 -19.71 36.16 15.51
N LYS A 53 -19.24 37.09 14.66
CA LYS A 53 -18.28 36.81 13.58
C LYS A 53 -16.93 36.26 14.08
N GLU A 54 -16.46 36.77 15.22
CA GLU A 54 -15.19 36.34 15.82
C GLU A 54 -15.28 34.91 16.37
N LEU A 55 -16.38 34.57 17.06
CA LEU A 55 -16.66 33.21 17.53
C LEU A 55 -16.78 32.22 16.36
N PHE A 56 -17.47 32.62 15.28
CA PHE A 56 -17.62 31.79 14.09
C PHE A 56 -16.29 31.55 13.36
N THR A 57 -15.46 32.59 13.25
CA THR A 57 -14.11 32.48 12.65
C THR A 57 -13.22 31.57 13.49
N GLN A 58 -13.29 31.69 14.82
CA GLN A 58 -12.53 30.83 15.74
C GLN A 58 -12.94 29.36 15.61
N GLU A 59 -14.24 29.06 15.50
CA GLU A 59 -14.74 27.70 15.29
C GLU A 59 -14.25 27.13 13.94
N ILE A 60 -14.29 27.91 12.86
CA ILE A 60 -13.76 27.50 11.54
C ILE A 60 -12.27 27.13 11.62
N GLU A 61 -11.47 27.93 12.32
CA GLU A 61 -10.04 27.64 12.50
C GLU A 61 -9.81 26.36 13.32
N GLN A 62 -10.58 26.13 14.37
CA GLN A 62 -10.51 24.86 15.12
C GLN A 62 -10.87 23.66 14.24
N GLN A 63 -11.92 23.77 13.43
CA GLN A 63 -12.33 22.71 12.50
C GLN A 63 -11.26 22.47 11.42
N LYS A 64 -10.60 23.50 10.92
CA LYS A 64 -9.45 23.36 10.00
C LYS A 64 -8.32 22.55 10.63
N ILE A 65 -7.93 22.87 11.86
CA ILE A 65 -6.88 22.14 12.59
C ILE A 65 -7.27 20.66 12.71
N MET A 66 -8.52 20.38 13.09
CA MET A 66 -9.03 19.01 13.24
C MET A 66 -9.04 18.23 11.92
N VAL A 67 -9.47 18.85 10.82
CA VAL A 67 -9.46 18.24 9.48
C VAL A 67 -8.03 17.97 9.00
N GLN A 68 -7.10 18.91 9.20
CA GLN A 68 -5.69 18.72 8.84
C GLN A 68 -5.03 17.61 9.65
N LEU A 69 -5.29 17.54 10.96
CA LEU A 69 -4.79 16.47 11.82
C LEU A 69 -5.35 15.11 11.38
N SER A 70 -6.65 15.05 11.10
CA SER A 70 -7.32 13.84 10.62
C SER A 70 -6.76 13.38 9.28
N GLU A 71 -6.50 14.30 8.34
CA GLU A 71 -5.87 14.02 7.04
C GLU A 71 -4.49 13.39 7.24
N LYS A 72 -3.65 13.99 8.09
CA LYS A 72 -2.29 13.51 8.38
C LYS A 72 -2.31 12.12 9.02
N VAL A 73 -3.19 11.89 9.98
CA VAL A 73 -3.31 10.59 10.66
C VAL A 73 -3.79 9.52 9.69
N CYS A 74 -4.83 9.79 8.90
CA CYS A 74 -5.38 8.81 7.95
C CYS A 74 -4.35 8.45 6.88
N LYS A 75 -3.62 9.43 6.33
CA LYS A 75 -2.55 9.16 5.35
C LYS A 75 -1.41 8.34 5.95
N LYS A 76 -0.95 8.68 7.17
CA LYS A 76 0.12 7.92 7.83
C LYS A 76 -0.31 6.48 8.12
N ALA A 77 -1.54 6.28 8.58
CA ALA A 77 -2.09 4.95 8.81
C ALA A 77 -2.22 4.17 7.49
N PHE A 78 -2.68 4.83 6.41
CA PHE A 78 -2.81 4.21 5.09
C PHE A 78 -1.46 3.74 4.56
N GLU A 79 -0.43 4.57 4.61
CA GLU A 79 0.92 4.19 4.18
C GLU A 79 1.51 3.05 5.03
N ALA A 80 1.25 3.04 6.34
CA ALA A 80 1.71 1.95 7.21
C ALA A 80 1.06 0.61 6.84
N VAL A 81 -0.27 0.60 6.65
CA VAL A 81 -1.00 -0.62 6.26
C VAL A 81 -0.56 -1.09 4.88
N LYS A 82 -0.38 -0.16 3.95
CA LYS A 82 0.12 -0.46 2.60
C LYS A 82 1.54 -1.02 2.62
N SER A 83 2.43 -0.45 3.43
CA SER A 83 3.79 -0.96 3.59
C SER A 83 3.76 -2.40 4.13
N GLU A 84 2.97 -2.65 5.18
CA GLU A 84 2.83 -3.98 5.78
C GLU A 84 2.26 -4.99 4.78
N ARG A 85 1.18 -4.62 4.09
CA ARG A 85 0.52 -5.49 3.09
C ARG A 85 1.45 -5.81 1.93
N THR A 86 2.33 -4.88 1.54
CA THR A 86 3.16 -5.04 0.34
C THR A 86 4.57 -5.55 0.59
N GLN A 87 4.95 -5.71 1.86
CA GLN A 87 6.29 -6.12 2.27
C GLN A 87 6.70 -7.47 1.67
N GLN A 88 7.94 -7.54 1.19
CA GLN A 88 8.57 -8.76 0.69
C GLN A 88 9.79 -9.07 1.55
N ASP A 89 9.77 -10.21 2.22
CA ASP A 89 10.91 -10.78 2.93
C ASP A 89 11.51 -11.88 2.04
N ILE A 90 12.62 -11.57 1.37
CA ILE A 90 13.27 -12.45 0.41
C ILE A 90 14.70 -12.73 0.89
N SER A 91 15.04 -13.99 1.08
CA SER A 91 16.38 -14.39 1.49
C SER A 91 16.84 -15.71 0.85
N ASP A 92 18.16 -15.89 0.80
CA ASP A 92 18.81 -17.12 0.30
C ASP A 92 18.37 -17.49 -1.13
N VAL A 93 18.55 -16.56 -2.07
CA VAL A 93 18.35 -16.78 -3.51
C VAL A 93 19.71 -17.06 -4.13
N CYS A 94 19.90 -18.25 -4.68
CA CYS A 94 21.16 -18.71 -5.27
C CYS A 94 20.93 -19.33 -6.64
N ALA A 95 21.82 -19.01 -7.58
CA ALA A 95 21.89 -19.66 -8.89
C ALA A 95 23.33 -20.12 -9.14
N THR A 96 23.53 -21.37 -9.54
CA THR A 96 24.82 -21.97 -9.84
C THR A 96 24.82 -22.62 -11.23
N GLU A 97 25.99 -22.85 -11.83
CA GLU A 97 26.11 -23.66 -13.06
C GLU A 97 25.17 -23.23 -14.20
N GLU A 98 25.31 -21.99 -14.70
CA GLU A 98 24.49 -21.44 -15.80
C GLU A 98 22.97 -21.46 -15.52
N SER A 99 22.58 -21.47 -14.25
CA SER A 99 21.18 -21.43 -13.83
C SER A 99 20.68 -19.99 -13.63
N THR A 100 19.36 -19.83 -13.50
CA THR A 100 18.73 -18.55 -13.16
C THR A 100 17.69 -18.74 -12.07
N ALA A 101 17.71 -17.86 -11.08
CA ALA A 101 16.75 -17.83 -9.98
C ALA A 101 16.09 -16.44 -9.90
N LEU A 102 14.75 -16.40 -9.88
CA LEU A 102 13.95 -15.19 -9.71
C LEU A 102 13.08 -15.28 -8.46
N ALA A 103 13.02 -14.20 -7.71
CA ALA A 103 12.29 -14.11 -6.46
C ALA A 103 11.51 -12.79 -6.36
N GLY A 104 10.24 -12.84 -5.99
CA GLY A 104 9.41 -11.67 -5.71
C GLY A 104 8.34 -11.39 -6.76
N LYS A 105 7.97 -10.11 -6.90
CA LYS A 105 6.91 -9.64 -7.80
C LYS A 105 7.48 -9.05 -9.10
N PHE A 106 7.05 -9.58 -10.24
CA PHE A 106 7.48 -9.12 -11.57
C PHE A 106 6.27 -8.73 -12.43
N ASN A 107 6.22 -7.49 -12.91
CA ASN A 107 5.14 -6.95 -13.75
C ASN A 107 3.73 -7.11 -13.13
N VAL A 108 3.62 -7.14 -11.80
CA VAL A 108 2.34 -7.28 -11.09
C VAL A 108 1.77 -5.89 -10.81
N ASP A 109 0.49 -5.68 -11.14
CA ASP A 109 -0.21 -4.42 -10.88
C ASP A 109 -0.83 -4.37 -9.48
N GLY A 110 -1.14 -3.15 -9.03
CA GLY A 110 -1.37 -2.77 -7.63
C GLY A 110 -2.44 -3.53 -6.82
N SER A 111 -3.30 -4.34 -7.45
CA SER A 111 -4.28 -5.20 -6.76
C SER A 111 -3.61 -6.41 -6.08
N ASP A 112 -2.63 -7.03 -6.72
CA ASP A 112 -1.99 -8.28 -6.28
C ASP A 112 -0.65 -8.03 -5.58
N MET A 113 -0.67 -7.06 -4.67
CA MET A 113 0.51 -6.64 -3.93
C MET A 113 0.63 -7.32 -2.57
N THR A 114 -0.01 -8.45 -2.31
CA THR A 114 0.07 -9.16 -1.02
C THR A 114 1.51 -9.51 -0.64
N GLY A 115 1.83 -9.47 0.64
CA GLY A 115 3.19 -9.65 1.12
C GLY A 115 3.73 -11.04 0.80
N GLN A 116 5.04 -11.14 0.58
CA GLN A 116 5.68 -12.42 0.27
C GLN A 116 6.79 -12.69 1.26
N ASN A 117 6.83 -13.92 1.76
CA ASN A 117 7.98 -14.44 2.48
C ASN A 117 8.55 -15.58 1.64
N ILE A 118 9.70 -15.35 1.01
CA ILE A 118 10.36 -16.24 0.09
C ILE A 118 11.74 -16.52 0.65
N THR A 119 11.97 -17.77 1.02
CA THR A 119 13.27 -18.22 1.53
C THR A 119 13.75 -19.39 0.70
N LYS A 120 15.07 -19.49 0.49
CA LYS A 120 15.74 -20.65 -0.09
C LYS A 120 15.28 -20.97 -1.51
N ILE A 121 15.55 -20.07 -2.45
CA ILE A 121 15.41 -20.38 -3.87
C ILE A 121 16.77 -20.75 -4.41
N HIS A 122 16.98 -22.02 -4.76
CA HIS A 122 18.22 -22.49 -5.35
C HIS A 122 17.96 -23.06 -6.75
N ALA A 123 18.69 -22.56 -7.74
CA ALA A 123 18.75 -23.10 -9.08
C ALA A 123 20.18 -23.56 -9.38
N GLY A 124 20.38 -24.82 -9.76
CA GLY A 124 21.68 -25.37 -10.15
C GLY A 124 21.59 -26.25 -11.39
N GLN A 125 22.71 -26.68 -11.95
CA GLN A 125 22.76 -27.60 -13.09
C GLN A 125 21.95 -27.13 -14.31
N ARG A 126 22.17 -25.87 -14.76
CA ARG A 126 21.45 -25.27 -15.89
C ARG A 126 19.92 -25.24 -15.71
N SER A 127 19.47 -25.01 -14.48
CA SER A 127 18.04 -24.96 -14.17
C SER A 127 17.52 -23.52 -14.03
N PHE A 128 16.20 -23.43 -13.93
CA PHE A 128 15.50 -22.18 -13.72
C PHE A 128 14.52 -22.32 -12.56
N ALA A 129 14.58 -21.38 -11.61
CA ALA A 129 13.68 -21.35 -10.47
C ALA A 129 13.00 -19.97 -10.36
N VAL A 130 11.70 -19.98 -10.09
CA VAL A 130 10.93 -18.76 -9.81
C VAL A 130 10.10 -19.00 -8.57
N ALA A 131 10.14 -18.07 -7.62
CA ALA A 131 9.13 -18.00 -6.57
C ALA A 131 8.62 -16.57 -6.42
N GLY A 132 7.31 -16.45 -6.23
CA GLY A 132 6.63 -15.16 -6.14
C GLY A 132 5.53 -15.04 -7.18
N MET A 133 5.25 -13.82 -7.63
CA MET A 133 4.18 -13.53 -8.59
C MET A 133 4.76 -12.86 -9.81
N ALA A 134 4.41 -13.36 -10.99
CA ALA A 134 4.89 -12.82 -12.25
C ALA A 134 3.74 -12.76 -13.26
N HIS A 135 3.52 -11.58 -13.85
CA HIS A 135 2.62 -11.43 -15.00
C HIS A 135 3.43 -11.17 -16.26
N ASN A 136 2.94 -11.66 -17.40
CA ASN A 136 3.53 -11.40 -18.72
C ASN A 136 5.05 -11.65 -18.79
N LEU A 137 5.54 -12.69 -18.09
CA LEU A 137 6.95 -13.05 -18.09
C LEU A 137 7.22 -14.08 -19.18
N ASP A 138 8.11 -13.75 -20.11
CA ASP A 138 8.52 -14.66 -21.19
C ASP A 138 9.76 -15.45 -20.79
N PHE A 139 9.57 -16.73 -20.52
CA PHE A 139 10.65 -17.62 -20.11
C PHE A 139 11.53 -18.11 -21.27
N THR A 140 11.14 -17.85 -22.53
CA THR A 140 11.86 -18.35 -23.70
C THR A 140 13.26 -17.73 -23.86
N SER A 141 13.46 -16.52 -23.31
CA SER A 141 14.76 -15.84 -23.29
C SER A 141 15.80 -16.51 -22.38
N PHE A 142 15.38 -17.32 -21.42
CA PHE A 142 16.28 -18.05 -20.51
C PHE A 142 16.73 -19.40 -21.06
N VAL A 143 16.13 -19.87 -22.15
CA VAL A 143 16.54 -21.10 -22.83
C VAL A 143 17.45 -20.72 -23.99
N THR A 144 18.75 -20.85 -23.82
CA THR A 144 19.71 -20.72 -24.91
C THR A 144 19.35 -21.78 -25.96
N ARG A 145 18.89 -21.37 -27.15
CA ARG A 145 18.77 -22.29 -28.28
C ARG A 145 20.17 -22.82 -28.57
N ARG A 146 20.36 -24.14 -28.40
CA ARG A 146 21.46 -24.84 -29.06
C ARG A 146 21.21 -24.69 -30.56
N ASN A 147 22.04 -23.89 -31.22
CA ASN A 147 22.24 -24.05 -32.65
C ASN A 147 23.10 -25.31 -32.77
N ASP A 148 22.49 -26.38 -33.27
CA ASP A 148 23.17 -27.62 -33.66
C ASP A 148 24.18 -27.37 -34.79
#